data_AF-A0A842QBJ0-F1
#
_entry.id   AF-A0A842QBJ0-F1
#
_cell.length_a   1.000
_cell.length_b   1.000
_cell.length_c   1.000
_cell.angle_alpha   90.00
_cell.angle_beta   90.00
_cell.angle_gamma   90.00
#
_symmetry.space_group_name_H-M   'P 1'
#
loop_
_entity.id
_entity.type
_entity.pdbx_description
1 polymer ?
#
loop_
_entity_poly.entity_id
_entity_poly.type
_entity_poly.pdbx_seq_one_letter_code
_entity_poly.pdbx_strand_id
1 'polypeptide(L)'
;MAYRSRVGKALFIIGLALIISSFAGSIEYGTGSDVSYGTYKGKLVRAAGDIRFEVETRNQSLFSLYIMRFNDFTKMIRQNGSMEGCRLVLSFENITAHNGTLHVLVPGWFAIFTTPTQEGVAHIHISVNKLKPSTGIFFPGVLSTSVGILITMHCSFFRKKTR
;
A
#
# COMPACT_ATOMS: atom_id res chain seq x y z
N MET A 1 44.42 -13.19 -1.75
CA MET A 1 43.26 -13.17 -2.68
C MET A 1 41.92 -13.55 -2.04
N ALA A 2 41.86 -14.49 -1.07
CA ALA A 2 40.59 -14.92 -0.45
C ALA A 2 39.78 -13.79 0.23
N TYR A 3 40.45 -12.82 0.86
CA TYR A 3 39.81 -11.71 1.56
C TYR A 3 38.96 -10.81 0.63
N ARG A 4 39.50 -10.38 -0.52
CA ARG A 4 38.77 -9.52 -1.48
C ARG A 4 37.51 -10.18 -2.03
N SER A 5 37.57 -11.50 -2.28
CA SER A 5 36.40 -12.28 -2.71
C SER A 5 35.33 -12.38 -1.61
N ARG A 6 35.72 -12.49 -0.34
CA ARG A 6 34.78 -12.48 0.80
C ARG A 6 34.09 -11.11 0.96
N VAL A 7 34.85 -10.01 0.81
CA VAL A 7 34.31 -8.65 0.87
C VAL A 7 33.30 -8.40 -0.26
N GLY A 8 33.61 -8.79 -1.50
CA GLY A 8 32.68 -8.65 -2.63
C GLY A 8 31.36 -9.39 -2.41
N LYS A 9 31.42 -10.63 -1.88
CA LYS A 9 30.22 -11.40 -1.52
C LYS A 9 29.42 -10.75 -0.39
N ALA A 10 30.08 -10.21 0.63
CA ALA A 10 29.40 -9.53 1.73
C ALA A 10 28.66 -8.27 1.24
N LEU A 11 29.30 -7.44 0.43
CA LEU A 11 28.68 -6.24 -0.17
C LEU A 11 27.49 -6.59 -1.08
N PHE A 12 27.60 -7.69 -1.82
CA PHE A 12 26.49 -8.21 -2.63
C PHE A 12 25.30 -8.62 -1.75
N ILE A 13 25.52 -9.41 -0.69
CA ILE A 13 24.47 -9.87 0.22
C ILE A 13 23.79 -8.69 0.92
N ILE A 14 24.58 -7.74 1.44
CA ILE A 14 24.07 -6.53 2.10
C ILE A 14 23.27 -5.69 1.10
N GLY A 15 23.80 -5.46 -0.10
CA GLY A 15 23.11 -4.70 -1.13
C GLY A 15 21.77 -5.33 -1.53
N LEU A 16 21.76 -6.66 -1.72
CA LEU A 16 20.54 -7.40 -2.04
C LEU A 16 19.52 -7.32 -0.90
N ALA A 17 19.95 -7.43 0.36
CA ALA A 17 19.08 -7.30 1.52
C ALA A 17 18.44 -5.90 1.61
N LEU A 18 19.20 -4.84 1.30
CA LEU A 18 18.68 -3.46 1.23
C LEU A 18 17.67 -3.28 0.10
N ILE A 19 17.93 -3.87 -1.08
CA ILE A 19 16.98 -3.84 -2.20
C ILE A 19 15.68 -4.53 -1.77
N ILE A 20 15.75 -5.76 -1.25
CA ILE A 20 14.57 -6.51 -0.82
C ILE A 20 13.81 -5.76 0.27
N SER A 21 14.50 -5.23 1.28
CA SER A 21 13.85 -4.50 2.37
C SER A 21 13.19 -3.20 1.90
N SER A 22 13.70 -2.56 0.84
CA SER A 22 13.06 -1.41 0.21
C SER A 22 11.68 -1.72 -0.39
N PHE A 23 11.40 -2.99 -0.69
CA PHE A 23 10.11 -3.48 -1.18
C PHE A 23 9.23 -4.12 -0.10
N ALA A 24 9.76 -4.44 1.08
CA ALA A 24 9.02 -5.16 2.13
C ALA A 24 7.74 -4.43 2.57
N GLY A 25 7.69 -3.10 2.41
CA GLY A 25 6.51 -2.27 2.64
C GLY A 25 5.67 -1.95 1.39
N SER A 26 5.81 -2.68 0.28
CA SER A 26 5.05 -2.42 -0.95
C SER A 26 4.17 -3.60 -1.39
N ILE A 27 4.49 -4.81 -0.90
CA ILE A 27 3.88 -6.07 -1.37
C ILE A 27 2.48 -6.27 -0.74
N GLU A 28 2.24 -5.81 0.48
CA GLU A 28 0.96 -5.98 1.20
C GLU A 28 -0.01 -4.80 1.05
N TYR A 29 0.33 -3.76 0.30
CA TYR A 29 -0.54 -2.59 0.12
C TYR A 29 -1.34 -2.72 -1.18
N GLY A 30 -2.64 -2.44 -1.07
CA GLY A 30 -3.60 -2.58 -2.18
C GLY A 30 -4.47 -3.83 -2.15
N THR A 31 -4.27 -4.75 -1.20
CA THR A 31 -5.29 -5.76 -0.89
C THR A 31 -6.41 -5.12 -0.08
N GLY A 32 -7.63 -5.24 -0.62
CA GLY A 32 -8.86 -4.84 0.03
C GLY A 32 -9.67 -6.06 0.45
N SER A 33 -10.24 -6.04 1.65
CA SER A 33 -11.24 -7.01 2.09
C SER A 33 -12.60 -6.34 2.03
N ASP A 34 -13.60 -7.01 1.46
CA ASP A 34 -14.97 -6.50 1.49
C ASP A 34 -15.50 -6.55 2.93
N VAL A 35 -16.21 -5.50 3.33
CA VAL A 35 -16.82 -5.39 4.66
C VAL A 35 -18.28 -5.02 4.53
N SER A 36 -19.13 -5.75 5.25
CA SER A 36 -20.56 -5.50 5.34
C SER A 36 -20.97 -5.49 6.81
N TYR A 37 -21.54 -4.38 7.27
CA TYR A 37 -22.02 -4.23 8.64
C TYR A 37 -23.33 -3.43 8.66
N GLY A 38 -24.46 -4.09 8.92
CA GLY A 38 -25.76 -3.45 8.83
C GLY A 38 -26.03 -2.85 7.44
N THR A 39 -26.27 -1.54 7.39
CA THR A 39 -26.46 -0.78 6.14
C THR A 39 -25.16 -0.36 5.46
N TYR A 40 -24.02 -0.48 6.14
CA TYR A 40 -22.71 -0.11 5.62
C TYR A 40 -22.13 -1.24 4.76
N LYS A 41 -21.81 -0.92 3.51
CA LYS A 41 -21.10 -1.83 2.60
C LYS A 41 -19.85 -1.13 2.08
N GLY A 42 -18.72 -1.82 2.06
CA GLY A 42 -17.46 -1.17 1.72
C GLY A 42 -16.30 -2.13 1.60
N LYS A 43 -15.10 -1.55 1.62
CA LYS A 43 -13.83 -2.28 1.65
C LYS A 43 -12.93 -1.72 2.74
N LEU A 44 -12.22 -2.62 3.41
CA LEU A 44 -11.08 -2.30 4.24
C LEU A 44 -9.83 -2.44 3.40
N VAL A 45 -9.05 -1.36 3.27
CA VAL A 45 -7.89 -1.32 2.38
C VAL A 45 -6.67 -0.87 3.15
N ARG A 46 -5.58 -1.61 2.98
CA ARG A 46 -4.27 -1.19 3.49
C ARG A 46 -3.60 -0.31 2.44
N ALA A 47 -3.31 0.93 2.81
CA ALA A 47 -2.67 1.89 1.92
C ALA A 47 -1.48 2.57 2.59
N ALA A 48 -0.40 2.70 1.83
CA ALA A 48 0.76 3.49 2.20
C ALA A 48 1.00 4.66 1.23
N GLY A 49 0.34 4.65 0.07
CA GLY A 49 0.30 5.72 -0.90
C GLY A 49 -1.14 6.08 -1.23
N ASP A 50 -1.31 6.98 -2.20
CA ASP A 50 -2.62 7.52 -2.58
C ASP A 50 -3.63 6.42 -2.93
N ILE A 51 -4.86 6.56 -2.42
CA ILE A 51 -5.97 5.67 -2.73
C ILE A 51 -6.83 6.35 -3.79
N ARG A 52 -6.95 5.74 -4.96
CA ARG A 52 -7.90 6.14 -6.00
C ARG A 52 -9.14 5.28 -5.88
N PHE A 53 -10.29 5.91 -5.78
CA PHE A 53 -11.56 5.21 -5.63
C PHE A 53 -12.59 5.80 -6.57
N GLU A 54 -13.38 4.89 -7.12
CA GLU A 54 -14.49 5.17 -7.99
C GLU A 54 -15.69 4.42 -7.44
N VAL A 55 -16.75 5.17 -7.15
CA VAL A 55 -17.97 4.62 -6.57
C VAL A 55 -19.14 5.08 -7.42
N GLU A 56 -19.94 4.14 -7.86
CA GLU A 56 -21.11 4.39 -8.72
C GLU A 56 -22.29 3.48 -8.33
N THR A 57 -23.51 3.96 -8.55
CA THR A 57 -24.72 3.16 -8.40
C THR A 57 -25.32 2.85 -9.78
N ARG A 58 -25.73 1.60 -10.01
CA ARG A 58 -26.31 1.20 -11.31
C ARG A 58 -27.56 1.98 -11.69
N ASN A 59 -28.37 2.36 -10.70
CA ASN A 59 -29.68 2.96 -10.91
C ASN A 59 -29.69 4.48 -10.62
N GLN A 60 -28.52 5.11 -10.53
CA GLN A 60 -28.40 6.51 -10.07
C GLN A 60 -29.07 6.77 -8.72
N SER A 61 -29.18 5.72 -7.89
CA SER A 61 -29.69 5.85 -6.53
C SER A 61 -28.70 6.67 -5.72
N LEU A 62 -29.21 7.57 -4.88
CA LEU A 62 -28.40 8.33 -3.95
C LEU A 62 -27.71 7.37 -2.95
N PHE A 63 -26.53 7.75 -2.52
CA PHE A 63 -25.79 7.11 -1.44
C PHE A 63 -24.90 8.15 -0.74
N SER A 64 -24.40 7.77 0.43
CA SER A 64 -23.33 8.52 1.10
C SER A 64 -22.07 7.67 1.14
N LEU A 65 -20.91 8.30 0.91
CA LEU A 65 -19.58 7.71 0.96
C LEU A 65 -18.83 8.24 2.17
N TYR A 66 -18.27 7.32 2.95
CA TYR A 66 -17.49 7.65 4.13
C TYR A 66 -16.14 6.95 4.06
N ILE A 67 -15.10 7.71 4.39
CA ILE A 67 -13.74 7.19 4.49
C ILE A 67 -13.21 7.53 5.87
N MET A 68 -12.72 6.52 6.58
CA MET A 68 -12.14 6.68 7.93
C MET A 68 -10.95 5.75 8.14
N ARG A 69 -10.20 5.99 9.23
CA ARG A 69 -9.12 5.11 9.64
C ARG A 69 -9.68 3.88 10.36
N PHE A 70 -8.89 2.82 10.42
CA PHE A 70 -9.27 1.57 11.09
C PHE A 70 -9.66 1.74 12.56
N ASN A 71 -9.00 2.63 13.31
CA ASN A 71 -9.35 2.88 14.71
C ASN A 71 -10.77 3.45 14.85
N ASP A 72 -11.14 4.41 14.00
CA ASP A 72 -12.49 4.98 13.96
C ASP A 72 -13.50 3.94 13.48
N PHE A 73 -13.13 3.12 12.49
CA PHE A 73 -13.97 2.04 11.99
C PHE A 73 -14.29 0.98 13.05
N THR A 74 -13.29 0.54 13.82
CA THR A 74 -13.51 -0.41 14.92
C THR A 74 -14.35 0.21 16.04
N LYS A 75 -14.20 1.51 16.30
CA LYS A 75 -15.06 2.25 17.22
C LYS A 75 -16.51 2.25 16.74
N MET A 76 -16.75 2.56 15.46
CA MET A 76 -18.08 2.52 14.84
C MET A 76 -18.73 1.14 14.99
N ILE A 77 -17.99 0.06 14.71
CA ILE A 77 -18.49 -1.32 14.90
C ILE A 77 -18.87 -1.57 16.37
N ARG A 78 -18.02 -1.17 17.32
CA ARG A 78 -18.27 -1.35 18.76
C ARG A 78 -19.49 -0.56 19.24
N GLN A 79 -19.82 0.55 18.57
CA GLN A 79 -20.99 1.38 18.85
C GLN A 79 -22.19 1.00 17.96
N ASN A 80 -22.29 -0.27 17.53
CA ASN A 80 -23.39 -0.80 16.74
C ASN A 80 -23.68 -0.02 15.44
N GLY A 81 -22.63 0.48 14.78
CA GLY A 81 -22.75 1.22 13.53
C GLY A 81 -23.01 2.73 13.70
N SER A 82 -23.03 3.23 14.94
CA SER A 82 -23.03 4.66 15.19
C SER A 82 -21.70 5.28 14.80
N MET A 83 -21.73 6.40 14.06
CA MET A 83 -20.55 7.19 13.74
C MET A 83 -20.18 8.21 14.83
N GLU A 84 -20.89 8.21 15.96
CA GLU A 84 -20.72 9.22 16.99
C GLU A 84 -19.30 9.22 17.58
N GLY A 85 -18.60 10.34 17.40
CA GLY A 85 -17.21 10.50 17.82
C GLY A 85 -16.20 9.70 16.99
N CYS A 86 -16.56 9.20 15.80
CA CYS A 86 -15.63 8.70 14.81
C CYS A 86 -15.10 9.87 13.97
N ARG A 87 -13.79 9.88 13.69
CA ARG A 87 -13.19 10.89 12.82
C ARG A 87 -13.21 10.42 11.36
N LEU A 88 -14.03 11.10 10.56
CA LEU A 88 -14.03 10.92 9.12
C LEU A 88 -12.79 11.60 8.51
N VAL A 89 -12.15 10.91 7.57
CA VAL A 89 -11.09 11.47 6.72
C VAL A 89 -11.74 12.23 5.58
N LEU A 90 -12.76 11.63 4.95
CA LEU A 90 -13.57 12.24 3.91
C LEU A 90 -15.02 11.75 4.05
N SER A 91 -15.96 12.60 3.66
CA SER A 91 -17.38 12.28 3.61
C SER A 91 -18.04 12.99 2.44
N PHE A 92 -18.86 12.25 1.69
CA PHE A 92 -19.70 12.78 0.64
C PHE A 92 -21.10 12.23 0.85
N GLU A 93 -22.11 13.08 0.85
CA GLU A 93 -23.48 12.68 1.15
C GLU A 93 -24.39 12.96 -0.04
N ASN A 94 -25.39 12.09 -0.24
CA ASN A 94 -26.39 12.22 -1.30
C ASN A 94 -25.78 12.39 -2.71
N ILE A 95 -24.82 11.53 -3.03
CA ILE A 95 -24.17 11.46 -4.35
C ILE A 95 -24.67 10.23 -5.12
N THR A 96 -24.54 10.25 -6.45
CA THR A 96 -24.88 9.12 -7.34
C THR A 96 -23.65 8.47 -7.97
N ALA A 97 -22.55 9.22 -8.05
CA ALA A 97 -21.23 8.72 -8.41
C ALA A 97 -20.15 9.64 -7.82
N HIS A 98 -18.96 9.09 -7.60
CA HIS A 98 -17.79 9.89 -7.23
C HIS A 98 -16.50 9.20 -7.68
N ASN A 99 -15.60 10.01 -8.25
CA ASN A 99 -14.23 9.61 -8.58
C ASN A 99 -13.28 10.55 -7.85
N GLY A 100 -12.44 9.98 -6.98
CA GLY A 100 -11.59 10.75 -6.08
C GLY A 100 -10.24 10.10 -5.83
N THR A 101 -9.32 10.92 -5.35
CA THR A 101 -8.03 10.46 -4.82
C THR A 101 -7.89 10.91 -3.38
N LEU A 102 -7.67 9.97 -2.47
CA LEU A 102 -7.27 10.24 -1.10
C LEU A 102 -5.74 10.22 -1.00
N HIS A 103 -5.15 11.35 -0.66
CA HIS A 103 -3.72 11.44 -0.39
C HIS A 103 -3.39 10.87 1.00
N VAL A 104 -2.64 9.77 1.03
CA VAL A 104 -2.28 9.08 2.27
C VAL A 104 -0.93 9.59 2.77
N LEU A 105 -0.98 10.47 3.77
CA LEU A 105 0.23 11.01 4.40
C LEU A 105 0.91 10.02 5.35
N VAL A 106 0.12 9.13 5.96
CA VAL A 106 0.60 8.14 6.94
C VAL A 106 0.08 6.77 6.54
N PRO A 107 0.96 5.78 6.32
CA PRO A 107 0.55 4.42 6.02
C PRO A 107 -0.36 3.82 7.08
N GLY A 108 -1.38 3.08 6.65
CA GLY A 108 -2.33 2.46 7.56
C GLY A 108 -3.47 1.72 6.87
N TRP A 109 -4.45 1.35 7.69
CA TRP A 109 -5.70 0.74 7.25
C TRP A 109 -6.80 1.79 7.18
N PHE A 110 -7.51 1.80 6.06
CA PHE A 110 -8.61 2.71 5.77
C PHE A 110 -9.87 1.89 5.49
N ALA A 111 -10.97 2.31 6.08
CA ALA A 111 -12.29 1.78 5.77
C ALA A 111 -12.96 2.77 4.80
N ILE A 112 -13.36 2.27 3.62
CA ILE A 112 -14.08 3.03 2.59
C ILE A 112 -15.42 2.33 2.43
N PHE A 113 -16.50 3.00 2.80
CA PHE A 113 -17.82 2.37 2.80
C PHE A 113 -18.91 3.35 2.43
N THR A 114 -20.00 2.79 1.94
CA THR A 114 -21.18 3.53 1.51
C THR A 114 -22.40 3.14 2.35
N THR A 115 -23.30 4.10 2.56
CA THR A 115 -24.67 3.81 2.98
C THR A 115 -25.62 4.05 1.81
N PRO A 116 -26.46 3.08 1.44
CA PRO A 116 -27.52 3.32 0.48
C PRO A 116 -28.60 4.21 1.12
N THR A 117 -29.07 5.24 0.42
CA THR A 117 -30.31 5.96 0.82
C THR A 117 -31.57 5.33 0.22
N GLN A 118 -31.43 4.45 -0.77
CA GLN A 118 -32.50 3.64 -1.39
C GLN A 118 -31.98 2.24 -1.75
N GLU A 119 -32.84 1.29 -2.15
CA GLU A 119 -32.54 -0.14 -2.41
C GLU A 119 -31.51 -0.44 -3.54
N GLY A 120 -30.62 0.49 -3.88
CA GLY A 120 -29.53 0.30 -4.82
C GLY A 120 -28.29 -0.35 -4.22
N VAL A 121 -27.63 -1.21 -5.00
CA VAL A 121 -26.29 -1.71 -4.72
C VAL A 121 -25.27 -0.72 -5.28
N ALA A 122 -24.52 -0.05 -4.39
CA ALA A 122 -23.37 0.74 -4.80
C ALA A 122 -22.20 -0.18 -5.16
N HIS A 123 -21.63 0.01 -6.34
CA HIS A 123 -20.39 -0.63 -6.75
C HIS A 123 -19.22 0.26 -6.35
N ILE A 124 -18.28 -0.34 -5.62
CA ILE A 124 -17.08 0.35 -5.12
C ILE A 124 -15.87 -0.29 -5.81
N HIS A 125 -15.27 0.45 -6.73
CA HIS A 125 -14.00 0.11 -7.34
C HIS A 125 -12.88 0.89 -6.64
N ILE A 126 -11.92 0.18 -6.06
CA ILE A 126 -10.79 0.79 -5.34
C ILE A 126 -9.49 0.32 -5.96
N SER A 127 -8.64 1.29 -6.28
CA SER A 127 -7.28 1.08 -6.73
C SER A 127 -6.32 1.84 -5.82
N VAL A 128 -5.35 1.14 -5.24
CA VAL A 128 -4.33 1.77 -4.39
C VAL A 128 -3.07 1.95 -5.21
N ASN A 129 -2.56 3.18 -5.29
CA ASN A 129 -1.25 3.41 -5.85
C ASN A 129 -0.22 2.83 -4.88
N LYS A 130 0.44 1.75 -5.30
CA LYS A 130 1.53 1.15 -4.54
C LYS A 130 2.64 2.18 -4.37
N LEU A 131 3.14 2.34 -3.14
CA LEU A 131 4.32 3.15 -2.90
C LEU A 131 5.48 2.60 -3.74
N LYS A 132 6.18 3.51 -4.42
CA LYS A 132 7.49 3.20 -5.00
C LYS A 132 8.44 2.78 -3.87
N PRO A 133 9.41 1.89 -4.14
CA PRO A 133 10.40 1.51 -3.14
C PRO A 133 11.08 2.75 -2.56
N SER A 134 11.41 2.70 -1.27
CA SER A 134 12.08 3.81 -0.60
C SER A 134 13.40 4.11 -1.31
N THR A 135 13.45 5.24 -2.02
CA THR A 135 14.62 5.63 -2.83
C THR A 135 15.88 5.74 -1.97
N GLY A 136 15.74 6.21 -0.73
CA GLY A 136 16.83 6.32 0.24
C GLY A 136 17.46 4.99 0.66
N ILE A 137 16.76 3.86 0.52
CA ILE A 137 17.28 2.52 0.84
C ILE A 137 17.65 1.78 -0.45
N PHE A 138 16.83 1.95 -1.49
CA PHE A 138 16.99 1.28 -2.78
C PHE A 138 18.31 1.66 -3.47
N PHE A 139 18.63 2.96 -3.57
CA PHE A 139 19.85 3.41 -4.27
C PHE A 139 21.15 2.90 -3.61
N PRO A 140 21.34 3.03 -2.28
CA PRO A 140 22.48 2.42 -1.61
C PRO A 140 22.55 0.90 -1.80
N GLY A 141 21.40 0.21 -1.79
CA GLY A 141 21.31 -1.22 -2.05
C GLY A 141 21.83 -1.60 -3.45
N VAL A 142 21.39 -0.88 -4.48
CA VAL A 142 21.86 -1.07 -5.86
C VAL A 142 23.36 -0.82 -5.98
N LEU A 143 23.86 0.30 -5.44
CA LEU A 143 25.28 0.64 -5.47
C LEU A 143 26.15 -0.42 -4.79
N SER A 144 25.77 -0.85 -3.57
CA SER A 144 26.50 -1.90 -2.83
C SER A 144 26.52 -3.22 -3.61
N THR A 145 25.39 -3.59 -4.22
CA THR A 145 25.26 -4.80 -5.03
C THR A 145 26.19 -4.74 -6.25
N SER A 146 26.16 -3.64 -7.00
CA SER A 146 27.02 -3.42 -8.17
C SER A 146 28.51 -3.48 -7.82
N VAL A 147 28.93 -2.81 -6.74
CA VAL A 147 30.31 -2.85 -6.26
C VAL A 147 30.71 -4.27 -5.85
N GLY A 148 29.84 -4.98 -5.13
CA GLY A 148 30.07 -6.38 -4.74
C GLY A 148 30.28 -7.31 -5.94
N ILE A 149 29.47 -7.14 -7.00
CA ILE A 149 29.60 -7.88 -8.26
C ILE A 149 30.95 -7.57 -8.93
N LEU A 150 31.29 -6.29 -9.08
CA LEU A 150 32.54 -5.87 -9.72
C LEU A 150 33.79 -6.43 -9.02
N ILE A 151 33.83 -6.36 -7.68
CA ILE A 151 34.94 -6.91 -6.88
C ILE A 151 35.05 -8.42 -7.07
N THR A 152 33.91 -9.12 -7.07
CA THR A 152 33.87 -10.58 -7.22
C THR A 152 34.32 -11.00 -8.62
N MET A 153 33.84 -10.32 -9.66
CA MET A 153 34.24 -10.55 -11.05
C MET A 153 35.73 -10.29 -11.26
N HIS A 154 36.25 -9.17 -10.79
CA HIS A 154 37.67 -8.83 -10.91
C HIS A 154 38.57 -9.89 -10.23
N CYS A 155 38.20 -10.37 -9.05
CA CYS A 155 38.93 -11.45 -8.39
C CYS A 155 38.90 -12.77 -9.17
N SER A 156 37.78 -13.08 -9.84
CA SER A 156 37.63 -14.30 -10.63
C SER A 156 38.46 -14.26 -11.94
N PHE A 157 38.53 -13.11 -12.59
CA PHE A 157 39.27 -12.92 -13.83
C PHE A 157 40.78 -13.09 -13.62
N PHE A 158 41.33 -12.46 -12.57
CA PHE A 158 42.75 -12.60 -12.23
C PHE A 158 43.12 -14.03 -11.86
N ARG A 159 42.23 -14.79 -11.22
CA ARG A 159 42.47 -16.20 -10.87
C ARG A 159 42.54 -17.11 -12.10
N LYS A 160 41.82 -16.79 -13.17
CA LYS A 160 41.89 -17.52 -14.46
C LYS A 160 43.16 -17.22 -15.24
N LYS A 161 43.70 -16.01 -15.15
CA LYS A 161 44.91 -15.61 -15.90
C LYS A 161 46.22 -16.17 -15.33
N THR A 162 46.22 -16.58 -14.06
CA THR A 162 47.38 -17.17 -13.37
C THR A 162 47.40 -18.71 -13.38
N ARG A 163 46.45 -19.33 -14.09
CA ARG A 163 46.46 -20.77 -14.41
C ARG A 163 46.71 -20.93 -15.89
#